data_AF-A0A818GWU3-F1
#
_entry.id   AF-A0A818GWU3-F1
#
_cell.length_a   1.000
_cell.length_b   1.000
_cell.length_c   1.000
_cell.angle_alpha   90.00
_cell.angle_beta   90.00
_cell.angle_gamma   90.00
#
_symmetry.space_group_name_H-M   'P 1'
#
loop_
_entity.id
_entity.type
_entity.pdbx_description
1 polymer ?
#
loop_
_entity_poly.entity_id
_entity_poly.type
_entity_poly.pdbx_seq_one_letter_code
_entity_poly.pdbx_strand_id
1 'polypeptide(L)'
;MILDLASLSQGTPPSVELSQKDTLPVTDSQSPLQQQQQQQNQKQRYTRNVSLVDASRRLINRKIRYNQCSTISDIMCFVGMTGIILMIIGSELIFAANKQNYLRIIFVLKLATTISTVLLIILVIVYHYYALNLYCLNNSLDDWRVGLTLKRAAIIALELMICAIHPLSRQVLVIGYSSSGSTILNTSITNNDEAAKKLLPYNYLDVALGLPMFFRLYLFGRVLMFHLRVVRDVTSQSLSHFSRVSIDFTFVIKYYLQIWPTRSLMIPGTFLFFIGSWSFRACEYQSGVNQISFLDAMWLFIITFTTVGYGDFSPTTYCGRNIAVLIALTGIILSAILIAVLLRKLEFSRWETYVYNLVLSTEISKAKNHASANIIKYAIALFRFKQRGRYSSFEYLLAQKKLFTWIKTNRSIRQKQRKLIDACVDRVEPLCSQALTNPINERITQQCVLMQEKMDRLEKRLVEMNGVMESIQNFLNILLTKDIK
;
A
#
# COMPACT_ATOMS: atom_id res chain seq x y z
N MET A 1 20.13 22.20 -0.89
CA MET A 1 19.69 22.24 -2.31
C MET A 1 18.19 21.90 -2.45
N ILE A 2 17.31 22.39 -1.56
CA ILE A 2 15.83 22.27 -1.65
C ILE A 2 15.14 23.59 -1.21
N LEU A 3 15.88 24.64 -0.86
CA LEU A 3 15.30 25.90 -0.36
C LEU A 3 15.07 26.99 -1.42
N ASP A 4 15.53 26.82 -2.67
CA ASP A 4 15.41 27.87 -3.70
C ASP A 4 14.20 27.74 -4.64
N LEU A 5 13.33 26.75 -4.45
CA LEU A 5 12.17 26.54 -5.36
C LEU A 5 10.87 27.23 -4.90
N ALA A 6 10.88 27.91 -3.74
CA ALA A 6 9.70 28.60 -3.21
C ALA A 6 9.58 30.06 -3.65
N SER A 7 10.60 30.66 -4.27
CA SER A 7 10.61 32.07 -4.68
C SER A 7 10.08 32.36 -6.09
N LEU A 8 9.66 31.33 -6.84
CA LEU A 8 9.12 31.48 -8.21
C LEU A 8 7.60 31.60 -8.28
N SER A 9 6.89 31.84 -7.17
CA SER A 9 5.41 31.85 -7.14
C SER A 9 4.76 33.19 -7.53
N GLN A 10 5.52 34.21 -7.90
CA GLN A 10 4.96 35.48 -8.39
C GLN A 10 5.71 35.96 -9.62
N GLY A 11 5.18 35.60 -10.79
CA GLY A 11 5.67 36.10 -12.07
C GLY A 11 4.67 35.74 -13.15
N THR A 12 3.94 36.74 -13.63
CA THR A 12 3.21 36.69 -14.90
C THR A 12 4.14 36.18 -16.01
N PRO A 13 3.63 35.45 -17.01
CA PRO A 13 4.49 34.93 -18.08
C PRO A 13 5.15 36.11 -18.81
N PRO A 14 6.48 36.10 -19.06
CA PRO A 14 7.08 37.13 -19.86
C PRO A 14 6.62 36.93 -21.31
N SER A 15 5.88 37.90 -21.82
CA SER A 15 5.79 38.18 -23.25
C SER A 15 7.22 38.42 -23.75
N VAL A 16 7.72 37.50 -24.58
CA VAL A 16 8.99 37.68 -25.28
C VAL A 16 8.75 38.68 -26.41
N GLU A 17 8.80 39.96 -26.06
CA GLU A 17 8.97 41.03 -27.04
C GLU A 17 10.43 41.01 -27.52
N LEU A 18 10.59 40.94 -28.84
CA LEU A 18 11.84 41.16 -29.53
C LEU A 18 12.40 42.53 -29.12
N SER A 19 13.55 42.54 -28.44
CA SER A 19 14.39 43.73 -28.37
C SER A 19 15.70 43.44 -29.09
N GLN A 20 15.69 43.74 -30.39
CA GLN A 20 16.89 44.14 -31.12
C GLN A 20 17.35 45.47 -30.51
N LYS A 21 18.46 45.48 -29.77
CA LYS A 21 19.25 46.71 -29.60
C LYS A 21 20.71 46.45 -29.24
N ASP A 22 21.54 46.75 -30.24
CA ASP A 22 22.85 47.38 -30.22
C ASP A 22 23.99 46.73 -29.42
N THR A 23 24.84 46.00 -30.14
CA THR A 23 26.26 45.86 -29.79
C THR A 23 27.09 46.08 -31.05
N LEU A 24 27.93 47.12 -31.02
CA LEU A 24 28.90 47.51 -32.05
C LEU A 24 29.82 46.33 -32.45
N PRO A 25 30.32 46.28 -33.71
CA PRO A 25 31.09 45.15 -34.19
C PRO A 25 32.53 45.25 -33.68
N VAL A 26 32.95 44.31 -32.85
CA VAL A 26 34.37 44.03 -32.62
C VAL A 26 34.80 43.01 -33.67
N THR A 27 35.57 43.50 -34.65
CA THR A 27 36.34 42.71 -35.60
C THR A 27 37.37 41.88 -34.87
N ASP A 28 37.15 40.56 -34.83
CA ASP A 28 38.22 39.56 -34.83
C ASP A 28 37.77 38.37 -35.66
N SER A 29 38.61 38.00 -36.63
CA SER A 29 38.37 36.96 -37.63
C SER A 29 38.26 35.56 -37.01
N GLN A 30 37.05 35.17 -36.62
CA GLN A 30 36.71 33.79 -36.29
C GLN A 30 36.57 32.97 -37.58
N SER A 31 37.17 31.78 -37.61
CA SER A 31 37.07 30.86 -38.75
C SER A 31 35.60 30.49 -39.05
N PRO A 32 35.20 30.28 -40.33
CA PRO A 32 33.82 29.92 -40.70
C PRO A 32 33.27 28.70 -39.95
N LEU A 33 34.17 27.76 -39.60
CA LEU A 33 33.90 26.57 -38.79
C LEU A 33 33.49 26.91 -37.34
N GLN A 34 34.12 27.89 -36.71
CA GLN A 34 33.79 28.33 -35.35
C GLN A 34 32.42 29.03 -35.30
N GLN A 35 32.08 29.83 -36.33
CA GLN A 35 30.77 30.47 -36.43
C GLN A 35 29.64 29.44 -36.65
N GLN A 36 29.86 28.42 -37.49
CA GLN A 36 28.92 27.31 -37.67
C GLN A 36 28.72 26.50 -36.38
N GLN A 37 29.79 26.20 -35.63
CA GLN A 37 29.68 25.50 -34.34
C GLN A 37 28.92 26.32 -33.29
N GLN A 38 29.12 27.64 -33.23
CA GLN A 38 28.37 28.50 -32.32
C GLN A 38 26.87 28.55 -32.66
N GLN A 39 26.51 28.66 -33.94
CA GLN A 39 25.11 28.62 -34.37
C GLN A 39 24.45 27.26 -34.10
N GLN A 40 25.15 26.15 -34.31
CA GLN A 40 24.64 24.81 -33.98
C GLN A 40 24.43 24.65 -32.46
N ASN A 41 25.38 25.10 -31.65
CA ASN A 41 25.25 25.07 -30.19
C ASN A 41 24.10 25.95 -29.67
N GLN A 42 23.88 27.13 -30.28
CA GLN A 42 22.74 27.99 -29.93
C GLN A 42 21.40 27.33 -30.32
N LYS A 43 21.32 26.70 -31.50
CA LYS A 43 20.13 25.98 -31.96
C LYS A 43 19.82 24.78 -31.04
N GLN A 44 20.83 24.02 -30.64
CA GLN A 44 20.69 22.92 -29.68
C GLN A 44 20.25 23.40 -28.30
N ARG A 45 20.78 24.52 -27.81
CA ARG A 45 20.34 25.14 -26.55
C ARG A 45 18.89 25.61 -26.62
N TYR A 46 18.49 26.24 -27.72
CA TYR A 46 17.11 26.66 -27.95
C TYR A 46 16.15 25.47 -27.98
N THR A 47 16.43 24.41 -28.75
CA THR A 47 15.58 23.21 -28.80
C THR A 47 15.50 22.50 -27.44
N ARG A 48 16.60 22.46 -26.68
CA ARG A 48 16.62 21.88 -25.33
C ARG A 48 15.74 22.70 -24.38
N ASN A 49 15.81 24.03 -24.44
CA ASN A 49 15.00 24.90 -23.61
C ASN A 49 13.50 24.79 -23.94
N VAL A 50 13.11 24.73 -25.22
CA VAL A 50 11.72 24.49 -25.63
C VAL A 50 11.22 23.14 -25.11
N SER A 51 12.01 22.07 -25.27
CA SER A 51 11.65 20.73 -24.76
C SER A 51 11.49 20.67 -23.24
N LEU A 52 12.31 21.43 -22.49
CA LEU A 52 12.21 21.55 -21.03
C LEU A 52 10.96 22.32 -20.60
N VAL A 53 10.60 23.38 -21.34
CA VAL A 53 9.36 24.14 -21.10
C VAL A 53 8.14 23.26 -21.38
N ASP A 54 8.15 22.48 -22.45
CA ASP A 54 7.05 21.55 -22.75
C ASP A 54 6.94 20.43 -21.72
N ALA A 55 8.07 19.85 -21.29
CA ALA A 55 8.11 18.84 -20.24
C ALA A 55 7.60 19.38 -18.90
N SER A 56 8.02 20.59 -18.51
CA SER A 56 7.56 21.22 -17.27
C SER A 56 6.06 21.55 -17.32
N ARG A 57 5.54 22.04 -18.46
CA ARG A 57 4.11 22.27 -18.68
C ARG A 57 3.30 20.98 -18.53
N ARG A 58 3.78 19.86 -19.09
CA ARG A 58 3.14 18.54 -18.94
C ARG A 58 3.10 18.06 -17.48
N LEU A 59 4.19 18.25 -16.73
CA LEU A 59 4.25 17.88 -15.30
C LEU A 59 3.29 18.72 -14.45
N ILE A 60 3.19 20.03 -14.72
CA ILE A 60 2.23 20.92 -14.06
C ILE A 60 0.80 20.47 -14.36
N ASN A 61 0.47 20.24 -15.63
CA ASN A 61 -0.84 19.76 -16.04
C ASN A 61 -1.19 18.41 -15.38
N ARG A 62 -0.23 17.48 -15.28
CA ARG A 62 -0.41 16.20 -14.60
C ARG A 62 -0.77 16.39 -13.13
N LYS A 63 -0.06 17.27 -12.43
CA LYS A 63 -0.34 17.59 -11.02
C LYS A 63 -1.72 18.21 -10.85
N ILE A 64 -2.12 19.13 -11.73
CA ILE A 64 -3.46 19.74 -11.70
C ILE A 64 -4.56 18.69 -11.92
N ARG A 65 -4.42 17.85 -12.95
CA ARG A 65 -5.41 16.79 -13.25
C ARG A 65 -5.49 15.75 -12.14
N TYR A 66 -4.35 15.36 -11.57
CA TYR A 66 -4.32 14.46 -10.41
C TYR A 66 -5.04 15.06 -9.20
N ASN A 67 -4.78 16.34 -8.88
CA ASN A 67 -5.48 17.03 -7.80
C ASN A 67 -6.99 17.11 -8.06
N GLN A 68 -7.41 17.39 -9.30
CA GLN A 68 -8.84 17.36 -9.68
C GLN A 68 -9.47 15.99 -9.42
N CYS A 69 -8.81 14.90 -9.84
CA CYS A 69 -9.27 13.54 -9.56
C CYS A 69 -9.39 13.28 -8.05
N SER A 70 -8.40 13.70 -7.25
CA SER A 70 -8.42 13.56 -5.79
C SER A 70 -9.60 14.31 -5.17
N THR A 71 -9.78 15.59 -5.53
CA THR A 71 -10.87 16.42 -4.98
C THR A 71 -12.25 15.86 -5.34
N ILE A 72 -12.41 15.36 -6.56
CA ILE A 72 -13.68 14.76 -6.99
C ILE A 72 -13.91 13.45 -6.25
N SER A 73 -12.87 12.63 -6.06
CA SER A 73 -12.95 11.41 -5.25
C SER A 73 -13.37 11.70 -3.81
N ASP A 74 -12.90 12.80 -3.21
CA ASP A 74 -13.28 13.21 -1.85
C ASP A 74 -14.78 13.58 -1.78
N ILE A 75 -15.26 14.38 -2.75
CA ILE A 75 -16.68 14.76 -2.86
C ILE A 75 -17.55 13.52 -3.12
N MET A 76 -17.12 12.62 -4.00
CA MET A 76 -17.82 11.35 -4.26
C MET A 76 -17.96 10.51 -2.99
N CYS A 77 -16.89 10.39 -2.21
CA CYS A 77 -16.94 9.66 -0.95
C CYS A 77 -17.89 10.34 0.03
N PHE A 78 -17.84 11.67 0.16
CA PHE A 78 -18.75 12.40 1.03
C PHE A 78 -20.22 12.16 0.66
N VAL A 79 -20.58 12.32 -0.62
CA VAL A 79 -21.95 12.09 -1.13
C VAL A 79 -22.35 10.61 -1.01
N GLY A 80 -21.44 9.68 -1.25
CA GLY A 80 -21.68 8.25 -1.09
C GLY A 80 -21.96 7.86 0.35
N MET A 81 -21.19 8.40 1.30
CA MET A 81 -21.36 8.15 2.73
C MET A 81 -22.63 8.80 3.28
N THR A 82 -22.96 10.02 2.86
CA THR A 82 -24.22 10.67 3.26
C THR A 82 -25.43 9.88 2.77
N GLY A 83 -25.38 9.32 1.55
CA GLY A 83 -26.41 8.41 1.03
C GLY A 83 -26.62 7.15 1.90
N ILE A 84 -25.54 6.51 2.37
CA ILE A 84 -25.62 5.36 3.28
C ILE A 84 -26.23 5.77 4.63
N ILE A 85 -25.80 6.89 5.19
CA ILE A 85 -26.31 7.38 6.48
C ILE A 85 -27.81 7.70 6.38
N LEU A 86 -28.23 8.39 5.33
CA LEU A 86 -29.64 8.69 5.07
C LEU A 86 -30.47 7.41 4.90
N MET A 87 -29.91 6.38 4.24
CA MET A 87 -30.55 5.07 4.14
C MET A 87 -30.73 4.41 5.51
N ILE A 88 -29.68 4.35 6.34
CA ILE A 88 -29.74 3.77 7.69
C ILE A 88 -30.80 4.49 8.53
N ILE A 89 -30.77 5.83 8.56
CA ILE A 89 -31.75 6.63 9.30
C ILE A 89 -33.16 6.36 8.78
N GLY A 90 -33.35 6.30 7.47
CA GLY A 90 -34.64 5.97 6.86
C GLY A 90 -35.15 4.59 7.28
N SER A 91 -34.29 3.59 7.28
CA SER A 91 -34.64 2.22 7.71
C SER A 91 -34.92 2.11 9.21
N GLU A 92 -34.13 2.76 10.07
CA GLU A 92 -34.39 2.78 11.51
C GLU A 92 -35.69 3.50 11.86
N LEU A 93 -36.03 4.57 11.13
CA LEU A 93 -37.30 5.26 11.30
C LEU A 93 -38.49 4.39 10.91
N ILE A 94 -38.35 3.56 9.87
CA ILE A 94 -39.35 2.55 9.49
C ILE A 94 -39.51 1.51 10.61
N PHE A 95 -38.41 1.07 11.23
CA PHE A 95 -38.46 0.10 12.32
C PHE A 95 -39.05 0.65 13.63
N ALA A 96 -38.82 1.94 13.93
CA ALA A 96 -39.29 2.59 15.15
C ALA A 96 -40.74 3.12 15.05
N ALA A 97 -41.19 3.49 13.86
CA ALA A 97 -42.47 4.17 13.68
C ALA A 97 -43.66 3.21 13.60
N ASN A 98 -44.28 2.93 14.74
CA ASN A 98 -45.59 2.26 14.81
C ASN A 98 -46.80 3.20 14.53
N LYS A 99 -46.60 4.35 13.86
CA LYS A 99 -47.67 5.36 13.62
C LYS A 99 -47.53 6.09 12.28
N GLN A 100 -48.67 6.33 11.62
CA GLN A 100 -48.86 7.04 10.34
C GLN A 100 -48.17 8.42 10.21
N ASN A 101 -47.77 9.06 11.32
CA ASN A 101 -47.23 10.43 11.33
C ASN A 101 -45.83 10.57 10.68
N TYR A 102 -45.06 9.49 10.59
CA TYR A 102 -43.68 9.54 10.06
C TYR A 102 -43.56 9.29 8.55
N LEU A 103 -44.67 8.99 7.87
CA LEU A 103 -44.67 8.65 6.44
C LEU A 103 -44.11 9.79 5.56
N ARG A 104 -44.39 11.05 5.91
CA ARG A 104 -43.84 12.22 5.18
C ARG A 104 -42.32 12.33 5.35
N ILE A 105 -41.81 12.06 6.54
CA ILE A 105 -40.37 12.14 6.83
C ILE A 105 -39.63 11.01 6.12
N ILE A 106 -40.17 9.78 6.15
CA ILE A 106 -39.62 8.63 5.43
C ILE A 106 -39.56 8.91 3.92
N PHE A 107 -40.62 9.53 3.35
CA PHE A 107 -40.63 9.93 1.95
C PHE A 107 -39.52 10.94 1.63
N VAL A 108 -39.37 11.98 2.44
CA VAL A 108 -38.31 12.99 2.26
C VAL A 108 -36.92 12.37 2.37
N LEU A 109 -36.69 11.47 3.32
CA LEU A 109 -35.42 10.75 3.46
C LEU A 109 -35.12 9.88 2.24
N LYS A 110 -36.11 9.15 1.72
CA LYS A 110 -35.94 8.36 0.49
C LYS A 110 -35.75 9.23 -0.76
N LEU A 111 -36.33 10.42 -0.82
CA LEU A 111 -36.06 11.36 -1.89
C LEU A 111 -34.64 11.96 -1.77
N ALA A 112 -34.18 12.24 -0.56
CA ALA A 112 -32.82 12.71 -0.32
C ALA A 112 -31.79 11.64 -0.69
N THR A 113 -32.05 10.36 -0.41
CA THR A 113 -31.17 9.27 -0.86
C THR A 113 -31.14 9.21 -2.39
N THR A 114 -32.27 9.29 -3.10
CA THR A 114 -32.28 9.27 -4.58
C THR A 114 -31.57 10.48 -5.20
N ILE A 115 -31.71 11.67 -4.63
CA ILE A 115 -30.97 12.86 -5.08
C ILE A 115 -29.46 12.66 -4.87
N SER A 116 -29.05 12.12 -3.72
CA SER A 116 -27.64 11.82 -3.45
C SER A 116 -27.07 10.78 -4.40
N THR A 117 -27.86 9.79 -4.83
CA THR A 117 -27.41 8.74 -5.77
C THR A 117 -27.25 9.27 -7.18
N VAL A 118 -28.17 10.12 -7.65
CA VAL A 118 -28.06 10.80 -8.95
C VAL A 118 -26.83 11.71 -8.97
N LEU A 119 -26.63 12.50 -7.91
CA LEU A 119 -25.43 13.33 -7.76
C LEU A 119 -24.15 12.47 -7.78
N LEU A 120 -24.15 11.34 -7.07
CA LEU A 120 -23.02 10.41 -7.05
C LEU A 120 -22.72 9.84 -8.44
N ILE A 121 -23.74 9.45 -9.21
CA ILE A 121 -23.58 8.93 -10.58
C ILE A 121 -22.93 9.98 -11.48
N ILE A 122 -23.40 11.25 -11.41
CA ILE A 122 -22.81 12.36 -12.18
C ILE A 122 -21.33 12.52 -11.80
N LEU A 123 -21.01 12.50 -10.51
CA LEU A 123 -19.63 12.63 -10.03
C LEU A 123 -18.75 11.45 -10.46
N VAL A 124 -19.26 10.21 -10.50
CA VAL A 124 -18.54 9.03 -11.02
C VAL A 124 -18.17 9.22 -12.50
N ILE A 125 -19.11 9.71 -13.31
CA ILE A 125 -18.85 9.99 -14.73
C ILE A 125 -17.77 11.06 -14.89
N VAL A 126 -17.89 12.16 -14.13
CA VAL A 126 -16.92 13.26 -14.14
C VAL A 126 -15.53 12.78 -13.67
N TYR A 127 -15.46 11.93 -12.65
CA TYR A 127 -14.21 11.32 -12.19
C TYR A 127 -13.53 10.51 -13.29
N HIS A 128 -14.27 9.62 -13.97
CA HIS A 128 -13.72 8.79 -15.04
C HIS A 128 -13.28 9.61 -16.25
N TYR A 129 -13.94 10.72 -16.54
CA TYR A 129 -13.49 11.69 -17.53
C TYR A 129 -12.10 12.28 -17.19
N TYR A 130 -11.90 12.77 -15.96
CA TYR A 130 -10.59 13.29 -15.56
C TYR A 130 -9.52 12.19 -15.47
N ALA A 131 -9.89 10.98 -15.04
CA ALA A 131 -8.97 9.84 -14.98
C ALA A 131 -8.48 9.42 -16.38
N LEU A 132 -9.37 9.40 -17.39
CA LEU A 132 -9.00 9.14 -18.78
C LEU A 132 -8.10 10.25 -19.33
N ASN A 133 -8.40 11.51 -19.05
CA ASN A 133 -7.54 12.63 -19.44
C ASN A 133 -6.14 12.55 -18.80
N LEU A 134 -6.05 12.15 -17.54
CA LEU A 134 -4.77 11.91 -16.87
C LEU A 134 -3.99 10.75 -17.52
N TYR A 135 -4.68 9.68 -17.93
CA TYR A 135 -4.07 8.57 -18.65
C TYR A 135 -3.53 8.99 -20.03
N CYS A 136 -4.30 9.78 -20.78
CA CYS A 136 -3.88 10.27 -22.09
C CYS A 136 -2.68 11.21 -21.97
N LEU A 137 -2.66 12.08 -20.95
CA LEU A 137 -1.52 12.93 -20.66
C LEU A 137 -0.23 12.15 -20.32
N ASN A 138 -0.35 11.05 -19.57
CA ASN A 138 0.80 10.20 -19.24
C ASN A 138 1.37 9.46 -20.46
N ASN A 139 0.52 9.14 -21.44
CA ASN A 139 0.92 8.41 -22.65
C ASN A 139 1.10 9.32 -23.88
N SER A 140 0.98 10.64 -23.72
CA SER A 140 1.01 11.61 -24.82
C SER A 140 0.01 11.29 -25.94
N LEU A 141 -1.22 10.91 -25.56
CA LEU A 141 -2.33 10.71 -26.49
C LEU A 141 -3.18 11.99 -26.57
N ASP A 142 -3.49 12.43 -27.78
CA ASP A 142 -4.29 13.65 -28.00
C ASP A 142 -5.80 13.40 -27.81
N ASP A 143 -6.27 12.17 -28.11
CA ASP A 143 -7.68 11.78 -28.02
C ASP A 143 -7.98 10.83 -26.85
N TRP A 144 -8.91 11.24 -25.97
CA TRP A 144 -9.34 10.44 -24.82
C TRP A 144 -10.03 9.12 -25.21
N ARG A 145 -10.62 9.08 -26.42
CA ARG A 145 -11.32 7.90 -26.96
C ARG A 145 -10.37 6.71 -27.13
N VAL A 146 -9.11 6.98 -27.50
CA VAL A 146 -8.07 5.94 -27.64
C VAL A 146 -7.75 5.30 -26.28
N GLY A 147 -7.89 6.06 -25.19
CA GLY A 147 -7.70 5.55 -23.83
C GLY A 147 -8.84 4.67 -23.31
N LEU A 148 -10.00 4.65 -23.99
CA LEU A 148 -11.20 3.91 -23.57
C LEU A 148 -11.20 2.47 -24.11
N THR A 149 -10.44 1.59 -23.45
CA THR A 149 -10.47 0.14 -23.75
C THR A 149 -11.77 -0.52 -23.27
N LEU A 150 -12.22 -1.62 -23.92
CA LEU A 150 -13.42 -2.38 -23.51
C LEU A 150 -13.37 -2.81 -22.03
N LYS A 151 -12.20 -3.25 -21.55
CA LYS A 151 -11.98 -3.63 -20.14
C LYS A 151 -12.27 -2.47 -19.19
N ARG A 152 -11.83 -1.25 -19.52
CA ARG A 152 -12.09 -0.05 -18.72
C ARG A 152 -13.55 0.34 -18.76
N ALA A 153 -14.17 0.32 -19.95
CA ALA A 153 -15.59 0.59 -20.09
C ALA A 153 -16.45 -0.37 -19.26
N ALA A 154 -16.11 -1.66 -19.23
CA ALA A 154 -16.79 -2.65 -18.38
C ALA A 154 -16.65 -2.34 -16.88
N ILE A 155 -15.46 -1.93 -16.42
CA ILE A 155 -15.24 -1.52 -15.02
C ILE A 155 -16.06 -0.26 -14.68
N ILE A 156 -16.08 0.73 -15.58
CA ILE A 156 -16.87 1.97 -15.40
C ILE A 156 -18.37 1.62 -15.33
N ALA A 157 -18.86 0.75 -16.21
CA ALA A 157 -20.26 0.31 -16.21
C ALA A 157 -20.63 -0.42 -14.92
N LEU A 158 -19.74 -1.28 -14.41
CA LEU A 158 -19.94 -1.97 -13.13
C LEU A 158 -19.97 -0.97 -11.96
N GLU A 159 -19.07 0.02 -11.96
CA GLU A 159 -19.05 1.07 -10.94
C GLU A 159 -20.35 1.89 -10.92
N LEU A 160 -20.83 2.27 -12.10
CA LEU A 160 -22.10 2.98 -12.27
C LEU A 160 -23.28 2.13 -11.79
N MET A 161 -23.29 0.84 -12.09
CA MET A 161 -24.32 -0.09 -11.62
C MET A 161 -24.33 -0.19 -10.09
N ILE A 162 -23.17 -0.34 -9.44
CA ILE A 162 -23.08 -0.37 -7.96
C ILE A 162 -23.58 0.95 -7.35
N CYS A 163 -23.21 2.09 -7.93
CA CYS A 163 -23.64 3.41 -7.46
C CYS A 163 -25.12 3.69 -7.76
N ALA A 164 -25.72 3.03 -8.74
CA ALA A 164 -27.12 3.18 -9.10
C ALA A 164 -28.08 2.39 -8.20
N ILE A 165 -27.63 1.30 -7.56
CA ILE A 165 -28.48 0.50 -6.66
C ILE A 165 -28.81 1.32 -5.40
N HIS A 166 -30.09 1.60 -5.19
CA HIS A 166 -30.62 2.26 -3.99
C HIS A 166 -32.11 1.96 -3.77
N PRO A 167 -32.62 2.02 -2.52
CA PRO A 167 -34.04 1.91 -2.27
C PRO A 167 -34.75 3.15 -2.83
N LEU A 168 -35.47 2.96 -3.94
CA LEU A 168 -36.26 4.00 -4.60
C LEU A 168 -37.61 4.18 -3.92
N SER A 169 -38.04 5.44 -3.78
CA SER A 169 -39.41 5.77 -3.39
C SER A 169 -40.40 5.27 -4.47
N ARG A 170 -41.13 4.19 -4.21
CA ARG A 170 -42.11 3.64 -5.17
C ARG A 170 -43.27 4.60 -5.47
N GLN A 171 -43.56 5.56 -4.59
CA GLN A 171 -44.55 6.62 -4.85
C GLN A 171 -44.14 7.52 -6.04
N VAL A 172 -42.83 7.77 -6.22
CA VAL A 172 -42.31 8.49 -7.39
C VAL A 172 -42.42 7.66 -8.67
N LEU A 173 -42.24 6.33 -8.56
CA LEU A 173 -42.38 5.42 -9.69
C LEU A 173 -43.84 5.39 -10.22
N VAL A 174 -44.83 5.39 -9.33
CA VAL A 174 -46.26 5.43 -9.69
C VAL A 174 -46.61 6.73 -10.41
N ILE A 175 -46.05 7.89 -9.98
CA ILE A 175 -46.28 9.18 -10.65
C ILE A 175 -45.67 9.20 -12.07
N GLY A 176 -44.52 8.54 -12.28
CA GLY A 176 -43.87 8.45 -13.61
C GLY A 176 -44.65 7.61 -14.63
N TYR A 177 -45.23 6.49 -14.21
CA TYR A 177 -46.05 5.62 -15.07
C TYR A 177 -47.49 6.12 -15.24
N SER A 178 -48.03 6.93 -14.32
CA SER A 178 -49.35 7.56 -14.44
C SER A 178 -49.40 8.82 -15.31
N SER A 179 -48.31 9.18 -16.01
CA SER A 179 -48.36 10.22 -17.05
C SER A 179 -49.16 9.79 -18.29
N SER A 180 -49.57 8.52 -18.38
CA SER A 180 -50.60 8.03 -19.29
C SER A 180 -51.78 7.46 -18.49
N GLY A 181 -52.72 8.31 -18.11
CA GLY A 181 -54.01 7.89 -17.55
C GLY A 181 -54.21 8.20 -16.07
N SER A 182 -55.08 9.18 -15.85
CA SER A 182 -55.71 9.55 -14.58
C SER A 182 -56.22 8.37 -13.73
N THR A 183 -55.64 8.14 -12.56
CA THR A 183 -56.21 7.62 -11.28
C THR A 183 -55.00 7.17 -10.44
N ILE A 184 -54.62 7.79 -9.33
CA ILE A 184 -55.20 7.63 -7.99
C ILE A 184 -54.61 8.78 -7.14
N LEU A 185 -55.40 9.83 -6.91
CA LEU A 185 -55.25 10.73 -5.76
C LEU A 185 -56.38 10.55 -4.74
N ASN A 186 -57.26 9.56 -4.95
CA ASN A 186 -58.34 9.20 -4.04
C ASN A 186 -58.28 7.71 -3.74
N THR A 187 -57.44 7.31 -2.80
CA THR A 187 -57.81 6.25 -1.86
C THR A 187 -57.97 6.89 -0.51
N SER A 188 -59.12 7.55 -0.37
CA SER A 188 -59.80 7.70 0.91
C SER A 188 -59.72 6.36 1.66
N ILE A 189 -59.17 6.41 2.86
CA ILE A 189 -59.75 5.83 4.07
C ILE A 189 -60.82 4.76 3.75
N THR A 190 -60.40 3.55 3.42
CA THR A 190 -61.23 2.36 3.61
C THR A 190 -60.57 1.58 4.72
N ASN A 191 -61.22 1.57 5.88
CA ASN A 191 -60.85 0.86 7.10
C ASN A 191 -60.91 -0.66 6.89
N ASN A 192 -60.05 -1.20 6.03
CA ASN A 192 -59.84 -2.64 5.90
C ASN A 192 -58.43 -2.94 6.44
N ASP A 193 -58.38 -3.38 7.69
CA ASP A 193 -57.16 -3.80 8.40
C ASP A 193 -56.36 -4.89 7.65
N GLU A 194 -57.00 -5.59 6.70
CA GLU A 194 -56.33 -6.57 5.85
C GLU A 194 -55.52 -5.95 4.69
N ALA A 195 -55.94 -4.80 4.16
CA ALA A 195 -55.16 -4.06 3.16
C ALA A 195 -53.93 -3.36 3.78
N ALA A 196 -54.03 -2.98 5.06
CA ALA A 196 -52.90 -2.48 5.84
C ALA A 196 -51.86 -3.58 6.13
N LYS A 197 -52.28 -4.83 6.36
CA LYS A 197 -51.37 -5.99 6.41
C LYS A 197 -50.76 -6.34 5.05
N LYS A 198 -51.48 -6.12 3.95
CA LYS A 198 -50.93 -6.17 2.59
C LYS A 198 -50.02 -4.97 2.26
N LEU A 199 -49.90 -4.01 3.18
CA LEU A 199 -48.92 -2.93 3.20
C LEU A 199 -47.58 -3.33 3.89
N LEU A 200 -47.42 -4.60 4.28
CA LEU A 200 -46.20 -5.18 4.86
C LEU A 200 -45.20 -5.88 3.88
N PRO A 201 -45.45 -6.11 2.58
CA PRO A 201 -44.41 -6.56 1.63
C PRO A 201 -43.49 -5.41 1.16
N TYR A 202 -43.53 -4.25 1.84
CA TYR A 202 -42.82 -3.03 1.48
C TYR A 202 -41.35 -3.04 1.96
N ASN A 203 -41.01 -3.89 2.93
CA ASN A 203 -39.67 -3.95 3.52
C ASN A 203 -38.67 -4.83 2.74
N TYR A 204 -39.13 -5.87 2.02
CA TYR A 204 -38.21 -6.82 1.38
C TYR A 204 -37.38 -6.17 0.27
N LEU A 205 -38.01 -5.37 -0.60
CA LEU A 205 -37.31 -4.69 -1.70
C LEU A 205 -36.40 -3.58 -1.17
N ASP A 206 -36.82 -2.86 -0.13
CA ASP A 206 -36.02 -1.81 0.50
C ASP A 206 -34.76 -2.38 1.17
N VAL A 207 -34.86 -3.52 1.88
CA VAL A 207 -33.70 -4.20 2.48
C VAL A 207 -32.82 -4.82 1.40
N ALA A 208 -33.40 -5.45 0.38
CA ALA A 208 -32.65 -6.06 -0.72
C ALA A 208 -31.88 -5.02 -1.57
N LEU A 209 -32.42 -3.81 -1.75
CA LEU A 209 -31.71 -2.70 -2.42
C LEU A 209 -30.86 -1.86 -1.46
N GLY A 210 -31.15 -1.91 -0.16
CA GLY A 210 -30.39 -1.24 0.89
C GLY A 210 -29.05 -1.92 1.19
N LEU A 211 -29.01 -3.25 1.32
CA LEU A 211 -27.77 -3.98 1.61
C LEU A 211 -26.66 -3.74 0.57
N PRO A 212 -26.93 -3.76 -0.76
CA PRO A 212 -25.92 -3.42 -1.77
C PRO A 212 -25.41 -1.98 -1.70
N MET A 213 -26.10 -1.04 -1.03
CA MET A 213 -25.56 0.32 -0.84
C MET A 213 -24.23 0.30 -0.08
N PHE A 214 -24.01 -0.67 0.82
CA PHE A 214 -22.73 -0.77 1.53
C PHE A 214 -21.56 -1.08 0.62
N PHE A 215 -21.79 -1.61 -0.59
CA PHE A 215 -20.70 -1.75 -1.56
C PHE A 215 -20.05 -0.40 -1.89
N ARG A 216 -20.78 0.72 -1.77
CA ARG A 216 -20.22 2.08 -1.95
C ARG A 216 -19.08 2.42 -1.00
N LEU A 217 -18.84 1.65 0.07
CA LEU A 217 -17.67 1.79 0.94
C LEU A 217 -16.34 1.63 0.18
N TYR A 218 -16.32 1.05 -1.03
CA TYR A 218 -15.12 1.05 -1.87
C TYR A 218 -14.62 2.48 -2.18
N LEU A 219 -15.51 3.48 -2.20
CA LEU A 219 -15.16 4.89 -2.43
C LEU A 219 -14.22 5.43 -1.35
N PHE A 220 -14.40 4.98 -0.10
CA PHE A 220 -13.48 5.32 0.98
C PHE A 220 -12.08 4.75 0.73
N GLY A 221 -12.00 3.51 0.22
CA GLY A 221 -10.73 2.89 -0.18
C GLY A 221 -10.01 3.66 -1.29
N ARG A 222 -10.76 4.25 -2.23
CA ARG A 222 -10.21 5.12 -3.28
C ARG A 222 -9.66 6.43 -2.71
N VAL A 223 -10.40 7.10 -1.82
CA VAL A 223 -9.93 8.31 -1.12
C VAL A 223 -8.66 8.02 -0.32
N LEU A 224 -8.64 6.90 0.40
CA LEU A 224 -7.48 6.44 1.14
C LEU A 224 -6.24 6.29 0.24
N MET A 225 -6.40 5.75 -0.97
CA MET A 225 -5.33 5.65 -1.95
C MET A 225 -4.81 7.02 -2.41
N PHE A 226 -5.69 8.00 -2.71
CA PHE A 226 -5.27 9.31 -3.21
C PHE A 226 -4.55 10.17 -2.15
N HIS A 227 -4.96 10.07 -0.88
CA HIS A 227 -4.36 10.83 0.22
C HIS A 227 -3.07 10.22 0.77
N LEU A 228 -2.74 8.99 0.36
CA LEU A 228 -1.46 8.41 0.72
C LEU A 228 -0.31 9.17 0.09
N ARG A 229 0.57 9.70 0.95
CA ARG A 229 1.79 10.41 0.53
C ARG A 229 2.63 9.60 -0.46
N VAL A 230 2.75 8.29 -0.23
CA VAL A 230 3.51 7.37 -1.10
C VAL A 230 2.92 7.27 -2.51
N VAL A 231 1.61 7.43 -2.68
CA VAL A 231 0.97 7.45 -4.00
C VAL A 231 1.14 8.83 -4.66
N ARG A 232 1.10 9.91 -3.88
CA ARG A 232 1.15 11.30 -4.38
C ARG A 232 2.55 11.76 -4.80
N ASP A 233 3.59 11.31 -4.12
CA ASP A 233 4.96 11.79 -4.35
C ASP A 233 5.51 11.34 -5.71
N VAL A 234 6.12 12.24 -6.49
CA VAL A 234 6.65 11.94 -7.83
C VAL A 234 7.83 10.97 -7.76
N THR A 235 8.63 11.06 -6.70
CA THR A 235 9.80 10.21 -6.47
C THR A 235 9.42 8.75 -6.28
N SER A 236 8.39 8.46 -5.47
CA SER A 236 7.88 7.10 -5.29
C SER A 236 7.24 6.55 -6.57
N GLN A 237 6.53 7.39 -7.34
CA GLN A 237 6.02 6.97 -8.65
C GLN A 237 7.16 6.63 -9.62
N SER A 238 8.24 7.43 -9.65
CA SER A 238 9.40 7.12 -10.48
C SER A 238 10.09 5.82 -10.05
N LEU A 239 10.26 5.61 -8.74
CA LEU A 239 10.84 4.38 -8.18
C LEU A 239 9.98 3.14 -8.50
N SER A 240 8.66 3.29 -8.49
CA SER A 240 7.70 2.27 -8.90
C SER A 240 7.89 1.85 -10.36
N HIS A 241 8.06 2.81 -11.27
CA HIS A 241 8.36 2.53 -12.67
C HIS A 241 9.72 1.85 -12.87
N PHE A 242 10.76 2.24 -12.15
CA PHE A 242 12.08 1.60 -12.22
C PHE A 242 12.07 0.17 -11.67
N SER A 243 11.38 -0.06 -10.56
CA SER A 243 11.26 -1.37 -9.90
C SER A 243 10.21 -2.30 -10.55
N ARG A 244 9.44 -1.81 -11.53
CA ARG A 244 8.29 -2.50 -12.14
C ARG A 244 7.22 -2.95 -11.14
N VAL A 245 7.04 -2.19 -10.05
CA VAL A 245 6.01 -2.45 -9.04
C VAL A 245 4.90 -1.42 -9.18
N SER A 246 3.70 -1.82 -9.58
CA SER A 246 2.54 -0.91 -9.63
C SER A 246 2.05 -0.56 -8.23
N ILE A 247 1.82 0.73 -7.99
CA ILE A 247 1.26 1.23 -6.73
C ILE A 247 -0.27 1.07 -6.78
N ASP A 248 -0.73 -0.15 -6.53
CA ASP A 248 -2.15 -0.51 -6.52
C ASP A 248 -2.78 -0.48 -5.12
N PHE A 249 -4.09 -0.64 -5.02
CA PHE A 249 -4.81 -0.71 -3.75
C PHE A 249 -4.30 -1.84 -2.82
N THR A 250 -3.86 -2.96 -3.37
CA THR A 250 -3.23 -4.04 -2.58
C THR A 250 -1.91 -3.60 -1.95
N PHE A 251 -1.12 -2.77 -2.64
CA PHE A 251 0.10 -2.18 -2.08
C PHE A 251 -0.24 -1.21 -0.95
N VAL A 252 -1.29 -0.40 -1.12
CA VAL A 252 -1.81 0.53 -0.10
C VAL A 252 -2.24 -0.20 1.17
N ILE A 253 -2.99 -1.29 1.06
CA ILE A 253 -3.39 -2.10 2.22
C ILE A 253 -2.15 -2.67 2.92
N LYS A 254 -1.22 -3.27 2.16
CA LYS A 254 0.03 -3.82 2.71
C LYS A 254 0.84 -2.74 3.43
N TYR A 255 0.90 -1.53 2.88
CA TYR A 255 1.58 -0.38 3.47
C TYR A 255 0.98 0.00 4.84
N TYR A 256 -0.34 0.16 4.94
CA TYR A 256 -0.99 0.49 6.21
C TYR A 256 -0.85 -0.63 7.25
N LEU A 257 -0.98 -1.89 6.82
CA LEU A 257 -0.82 -3.06 7.69
C LEU A 257 0.60 -3.16 8.26
N GLN A 258 1.61 -2.70 7.53
CA GLN A 258 2.99 -2.71 7.97
C GLN A 258 3.33 -1.57 8.94
N ILE A 259 2.81 -0.36 8.71
CA ILE A 259 3.14 0.81 9.54
C ILE A 259 2.31 0.84 10.83
N TRP A 260 0.99 0.70 10.71
CA TRP A 260 0.06 0.77 11.85
C TRP A 260 -0.81 -0.48 11.94
N PRO A 261 -0.22 -1.67 12.18
CA PRO A 261 -0.92 -2.96 12.10
C PRO A 261 -2.21 -3.02 12.92
N THR A 262 -2.14 -2.61 14.20
CA THR A 262 -3.28 -2.69 15.12
C THR A 262 -4.40 -1.73 14.71
N ARG A 263 -4.05 -0.46 14.42
CA ARG A 263 -5.05 0.55 14.03
C ARG A 263 -5.69 0.23 12.68
N SER A 264 -4.90 -0.25 11.73
CA SER A 264 -5.37 -0.63 10.40
C SER A 264 -6.34 -1.81 10.42
N LEU A 265 -6.33 -2.64 11.47
CA LEU A 265 -7.26 -3.75 11.63
C LEU A 265 -8.48 -3.37 12.48
N MET A 266 -8.27 -2.63 13.58
CA MET A 266 -9.33 -2.25 14.51
C MET A 266 -10.38 -1.34 13.85
N ILE A 267 -9.94 -0.33 13.08
CA ILE A 267 -10.86 0.64 12.46
C ILE A 267 -11.85 -0.05 11.50
N PRO A 268 -11.43 -0.79 10.45
CA PRO A 268 -12.38 -1.49 9.60
C PRO A 268 -13.16 -2.58 10.34
N GLY A 269 -12.56 -3.23 11.34
CA GLY A 269 -13.26 -4.21 12.18
C GLY A 269 -14.44 -3.63 12.94
N THR A 270 -14.30 -2.44 13.55
CA THR A 270 -15.40 -1.76 14.24
C THR A 270 -16.47 -1.27 13.27
N PHE A 271 -16.10 -0.77 12.09
CA PHE A 271 -17.08 -0.42 11.06
C PHE A 271 -17.88 -1.65 10.57
N LEU A 272 -17.20 -2.77 10.30
CA LEU A 272 -17.85 -4.03 9.93
C LEU A 272 -18.77 -4.55 11.03
N PHE A 273 -18.42 -4.36 12.30
CA PHE A 273 -19.25 -4.71 13.45
C PHE A 273 -20.61 -3.97 13.42
N PHE A 274 -20.60 -2.65 13.29
CA PHE A 274 -21.85 -1.88 13.25
C PHE A 274 -22.67 -2.18 11.98
N ILE A 275 -22.02 -2.27 10.82
CA ILE A 275 -22.68 -2.57 9.54
C ILE A 275 -23.29 -3.97 9.56
N GLY A 276 -22.55 -4.98 10.01
CA GLY A 276 -23.02 -6.36 10.09
C GLY A 276 -24.16 -6.52 11.09
N SER A 277 -24.08 -5.85 12.24
CA SER A 277 -25.16 -5.84 13.25
C SER A 277 -26.45 -5.22 12.70
N TRP A 278 -26.33 -4.07 12.03
CA TRP A 278 -27.47 -3.45 11.35
C TRP A 278 -28.05 -4.36 10.26
N SER A 279 -27.18 -4.99 9.47
CA SER A 279 -27.59 -5.86 8.35
C SER A 279 -28.30 -7.13 8.85
N PHE A 280 -27.86 -7.73 9.96
CA PHE A 280 -28.56 -8.84 10.62
C PHE A 280 -29.96 -8.45 11.06
N ARG A 281 -30.08 -7.32 11.76
CA ARG A 281 -31.38 -6.79 12.18
C ARG A 281 -32.28 -6.51 10.99
N ALA A 282 -31.75 -5.88 9.94
CA ALA A 282 -32.52 -5.55 8.74
C ALA A 282 -33.09 -6.79 8.03
N CYS A 283 -32.33 -7.89 7.95
CA CYS A 283 -32.84 -9.14 7.37
C CYS A 283 -33.86 -9.85 8.27
N GLU A 284 -33.61 -9.95 9.58
CA GLU A 284 -34.47 -10.73 10.49
C GLU A 284 -35.73 -9.98 10.96
N TYR A 285 -35.74 -8.64 10.90
CA TYR A 285 -36.94 -7.84 11.12
C TYR A 285 -38.10 -8.27 10.20
N GLN A 286 -37.78 -8.84 9.04
CA GLN A 286 -38.73 -9.32 8.04
C GLN A 286 -39.52 -10.56 8.47
N SER A 287 -38.98 -11.40 9.36
CA SER A 287 -39.63 -12.67 9.73
C SER A 287 -40.86 -12.47 10.62
N GLY A 288 -40.98 -11.36 11.34
CA GLY A 288 -42.12 -11.06 12.23
C GLY A 288 -42.28 -11.98 13.46
N VAL A 289 -41.64 -13.16 13.47
CA VAL A 289 -41.76 -14.17 14.53
C VAL A 289 -40.94 -13.81 15.77
N ASN A 290 -39.78 -13.15 15.62
CA ASN A 290 -38.95 -12.66 16.72
C ASN A 290 -38.34 -11.31 16.33
N GLN A 291 -38.83 -10.21 16.93
CA GLN A 291 -38.21 -8.90 16.74
C GLN A 291 -36.88 -8.85 17.49
N ILE A 292 -35.77 -9.02 16.75
CA ILE A 292 -34.42 -8.95 17.30
C ILE A 292 -34.08 -7.50 17.60
N SER A 293 -33.75 -7.19 18.86
CA SER A 293 -33.30 -5.85 19.25
C SER A 293 -31.94 -5.53 18.61
N PHE A 294 -31.55 -4.25 18.54
CA PHE A 294 -30.20 -3.91 18.03
C PHE A 294 -29.07 -4.58 18.83
N LEU A 295 -29.24 -4.67 20.16
CA LEU A 295 -28.28 -5.32 21.06
C LEU A 295 -28.19 -6.83 20.79
N ASP A 296 -29.31 -7.48 20.52
CA ASP A 296 -29.33 -8.91 20.17
C ASP A 296 -28.65 -9.16 18.82
N ALA A 297 -28.80 -8.24 17.86
CA ALA A 297 -28.10 -8.30 16.58
C ALA A 297 -26.59 -8.05 16.71
N MET A 298 -26.17 -7.16 17.62
CA MET A 298 -24.77 -6.96 17.98
C MET A 298 -24.17 -8.21 18.63
N TRP A 299 -24.92 -8.85 19.54
CA TRP A 299 -24.53 -10.10 20.15
C TRP A 299 -24.39 -11.22 19.11
N LEU A 300 -25.39 -11.39 18.23
CA LEU A 300 -25.37 -12.34 17.13
C LEU A 300 -24.17 -12.10 16.19
N PHE A 301 -23.82 -10.84 15.93
CA PHE A 301 -22.61 -10.51 15.19
C PHE A 301 -21.36 -11.01 15.90
N ILE A 302 -21.18 -10.70 17.20
CA ILE A 302 -19.97 -11.07 17.94
C ILE A 302 -19.78 -12.58 17.93
N ILE A 303 -20.82 -13.36 18.26
CA ILE A 303 -20.72 -14.82 18.35
C ILE A 303 -20.47 -15.47 16.99
N THR A 304 -20.99 -14.89 15.91
CA THR A 304 -20.77 -15.37 14.53
C THR A 304 -19.38 -14.99 14.03
N PHE A 305 -18.96 -13.74 14.26
CA PHE A 305 -17.67 -13.21 13.85
C PHE A 305 -16.50 -13.90 14.56
N THR A 306 -16.67 -14.22 15.85
CA THR A 306 -15.70 -14.99 16.65
C THR A 306 -15.80 -16.50 16.44
N THR A 307 -16.73 -16.96 15.59
CA THR A 307 -16.96 -18.39 15.29
C THR A 307 -17.33 -19.23 16.51
N VAL A 308 -17.91 -18.63 17.56
CA VAL A 308 -18.35 -19.32 18.77
C VAL A 308 -19.70 -19.99 18.58
N GLY A 309 -20.71 -19.23 18.12
CA GLY A 309 -22.04 -19.74 17.78
C GLY A 309 -22.78 -20.48 18.90
N TYR A 310 -23.15 -19.80 19.99
CA TYR A 310 -23.90 -20.41 21.10
C TYR A 310 -25.27 -20.98 20.68
N GLY A 311 -25.91 -20.39 19.67
CA GLY A 311 -27.20 -20.87 19.13
C GLY A 311 -28.44 -20.38 19.88
N ASP A 312 -28.27 -19.44 20.81
CA ASP A 312 -29.34 -18.72 21.50
C ASP A 312 -30.16 -17.83 20.55
N PHE A 313 -29.46 -17.13 19.64
CA PHE A 313 -30.06 -16.44 18.50
C PHE A 313 -29.52 -17.03 17.20
N SER A 314 -30.40 -17.28 16.23
CA SER A 314 -30.00 -17.78 14.91
C SER A 314 -30.84 -17.15 13.80
N PRO A 315 -30.23 -16.82 12.64
CA PRO A 315 -30.96 -16.22 11.53
C PRO A 315 -31.92 -17.25 10.90
N THR A 316 -33.20 -16.90 10.85
CA THR A 316 -34.24 -17.73 10.26
C THR A 316 -34.39 -17.47 8.77
N THR A 317 -34.11 -16.24 8.32
CA THR A 317 -34.28 -15.82 6.92
C THR A 317 -33.11 -16.25 6.03
N TYR A 318 -33.39 -16.47 4.75
CA TYR A 318 -32.33 -16.69 3.74
C TYR A 318 -31.35 -15.50 3.67
N CYS A 319 -31.86 -14.28 3.82
CA CYS A 319 -31.09 -13.04 3.89
C CYS A 319 -30.09 -13.07 5.06
N GLY A 320 -30.58 -13.34 6.28
CA GLY A 320 -29.78 -13.41 7.49
C GLY A 320 -28.76 -14.55 7.46
N ARG A 321 -29.11 -15.71 6.88
CA ARG A 321 -28.18 -16.83 6.70
C ARG A 321 -27.01 -16.48 5.78
N ASN A 322 -27.27 -15.80 4.66
CA ASN A 322 -26.21 -15.35 3.75
C ASN A 322 -25.29 -14.34 4.44
N ILE A 323 -25.86 -13.41 5.21
CA ILE A 323 -25.08 -12.46 6.01
C ILE A 323 -24.22 -13.18 7.07
N ALA A 324 -24.77 -14.18 7.75
CA ALA A 324 -24.01 -14.97 8.72
C ALA A 324 -22.79 -15.65 8.09
N VAL A 325 -22.96 -16.25 6.90
CA VAL A 325 -21.85 -16.86 6.16
C VAL A 325 -20.78 -15.81 5.80
N LEU A 326 -21.19 -14.64 5.29
CA LEU A 326 -20.26 -13.56 4.96
C LEU A 326 -19.51 -13.06 6.19
N ILE A 327 -20.20 -12.85 7.31
CA ILE A 327 -19.59 -12.38 8.56
C ILE A 327 -18.60 -13.41 9.11
N ALA A 328 -18.98 -14.70 9.13
CA ALA A 328 -18.08 -15.77 9.56
C ALA A 328 -16.81 -15.83 8.70
N LEU A 329 -16.94 -15.76 7.37
CA LEU A 329 -15.78 -15.72 6.46
C LEU A 329 -14.89 -14.49 6.71
N THR A 330 -15.49 -13.31 6.90
CA THR A 330 -14.71 -12.10 7.21
C THR A 330 -14.02 -12.19 8.57
N GLY A 331 -14.64 -12.82 9.58
CA GLY A 331 -14.05 -13.06 10.89
C GLY A 331 -12.83 -13.97 10.84
N ILE A 332 -12.90 -15.06 10.06
CA ILE A 332 -11.77 -15.96 9.82
C ILE A 332 -10.63 -15.23 9.10
N ILE A 333 -10.93 -14.42 8.08
CA ILE A 333 -9.90 -13.63 7.37
C ILE A 333 -9.25 -12.60 8.31
N LEU A 334 -10.05 -11.87 9.11
CA LEU A 334 -9.53 -10.84 10.00
C LEU A 334 -8.68 -11.44 11.13
N SER A 335 -9.11 -12.57 11.70
CA SER A 335 -8.37 -13.30 12.74
C SER A 335 -7.05 -13.87 12.20
N ALA A 336 -7.02 -14.42 10.98
CA ALA A 336 -5.78 -14.87 10.35
C ALA A 336 -4.78 -13.72 10.15
N ILE A 337 -5.25 -12.57 9.68
CA ILE A 337 -4.41 -11.36 9.53
C ILE A 337 -3.91 -10.89 10.90
N LEU A 338 -4.77 -10.88 11.93
CA LEU A 338 -4.40 -10.50 13.29
C LEU A 338 -3.26 -11.39 13.82
N ILE A 339 -3.37 -12.71 13.66
CA ILE A 339 -2.33 -13.66 14.09
C ILE A 339 -1.01 -13.38 13.36
N ALA A 340 -1.04 -13.20 12.04
CA ALA A 340 0.16 -12.89 11.25
C ALA A 340 0.85 -11.59 11.71
N VAL A 341 0.06 -10.58 12.06
CA VAL A 341 0.56 -9.31 12.60
C VAL A 341 1.14 -9.48 14.00
N LEU A 342 0.46 -10.22 14.88
CA LEU A 342 0.92 -10.47 16.24
C LEU A 342 2.24 -11.23 16.25
N LEU A 343 2.39 -12.26 15.41
CA LEU A 343 3.64 -13.00 15.28
C LEU A 343 4.81 -12.08 14.89
N ARG A 344 4.63 -11.20 13.90
CA ARG A 344 5.65 -10.23 13.50
C ARG A 344 5.99 -9.20 14.60
N LYS A 345 5.04 -8.88 15.48
CA LYS A 345 5.28 -7.96 16.61
C LYS A 345 5.92 -8.63 17.81
N LEU A 346 5.79 -9.95 17.93
CA LEU A 346 6.47 -10.76 18.94
C LEU A 346 7.90 -11.15 18.50
N GLU A 347 8.20 -11.08 17.21
CA GLU A 347 9.57 -11.23 16.71
C GLU A 347 10.47 -10.11 17.25
N PHE A 348 11.57 -10.50 17.90
CA PHE A 348 12.57 -9.56 18.37
C PHE A 348 13.18 -8.77 17.21
N SER A 349 13.33 -7.46 17.41
CA SER A 349 14.16 -6.64 16.53
C SER A 349 15.59 -7.16 16.48
N ARG A 350 16.33 -6.82 15.42
CA ARG A 350 17.75 -7.19 15.27
C ARG A 350 18.57 -6.75 16.48
N TRP A 351 18.30 -5.56 17.01
CA TRP A 351 19.00 -5.01 18.16
C TRP A 351 18.58 -5.66 19.47
N GLU A 352 17.30 -5.98 19.64
CA GLU A 352 16.81 -6.70 20.82
C GLU A 352 17.38 -8.12 20.86
N THR A 353 17.44 -8.80 19.72
CA THR A 353 18.07 -10.12 19.62
C THR A 353 19.56 -10.05 19.95
N TYR A 354 20.26 -9.01 19.48
CA TYR A 354 21.66 -8.80 19.83
C TYR A 354 21.85 -8.65 21.35
N VAL A 355 21.05 -7.79 21.99
CA VAL A 355 21.10 -7.60 23.45
C VAL A 355 20.75 -8.89 24.19
N TYR A 356 19.71 -9.61 23.75
CA TYR A 356 19.33 -10.90 24.30
C TYR A 356 20.47 -11.92 24.25
N ASN A 357 21.10 -12.08 23.09
CA ASN A 357 22.23 -12.99 22.90
C ASN A 357 23.45 -12.58 23.72
N LEU A 358 23.71 -11.28 23.83
CA LEU A 358 24.80 -10.75 24.65
C LEU A 358 24.57 -11.10 26.13
N VAL A 359 23.40 -10.78 26.68
CA VAL A 359 23.04 -11.12 28.07
C VAL A 359 23.18 -12.62 28.30
N LEU A 360 22.62 -13.45 27.42
CA LEU A 360 22.70 -14.91 27.52
C LEU A 360 24.16 -15.41 27.47
N SER A 361 25.02 -14.80 26.66
CA SER A 361 26.45 -15.15 26.60
C SER A 361 27.18 -14.84 27.92
N THR A 362 26.82 -13.72 28.58
CA THR A 362 27.40 -13.37 29.89
C THR A 362 26.96 -14.33 30.98
N GLU A 363 25.68 -14.75 30.98
CA GLU A 363 25.15 -15.73 31.94
C GLU A 363 25.81 -17.09 31.78
N ILE A 364 25.94 -17.57 30.54
CA ILE A 364 26.62 -18.85 30.23
C ILE A 364 28.08 -18.79 30.68
N SER A 365 28.77 -17.67 30.46
CA SER A 365 30.15 -17.48 30.90
C SER A 365 30.28 -17.55 32.42
N LYS A 366 29.40 -16.84 33.16
CA LYS A 366 29.34 -16.91 34.64
C LYS A 366 29.04 -18.32 35.14
N ALA A 367 28.05 -18.99 34.56
CA ALA A 367 27.68 -20.37 34.93
C ALA A 367 28.82 -21.36 34.64
N LYS A 368 29.53 -21.22 33.52
CA LYS A 368 30.69 -22.02 33.16
C LYS A 368 31.84 -21.83 34.14
N ASN A 369 32.13 -20.59 34.53
CA ASN A 369 33.18 -20.28 35.50
C ASN A 369 32.85 -20.86 36.88
N HIS A 370 31.60 -20.71 37.33
CA HIS A 370 31.13 -21.30 38.59
C HIS A 370 31.17 -22.84 38.57
N ALA A 371 30.71 -23.47 37.49
CA ALA A 371 30.78 -24.93 37.33
C ALA A 371 32.23 -25.44 37.30
N SER A 372 33.12 -24.74 36.59
CA SER A 372 34.54 -25.09 36.51
C SER A 372 35.24 -24.95 37.86
N ALA A 373 34.93 -23.90 38.63
CA ALA A 373 35.43 -23.71 39.98
C ALA A 373 35.02 -24.86 40.91
N ASN A 374 33.75 -25.31 40.84
CA ASN A 374 33.27 -26.44 41.62
C ASN A 374 33.91 -27.77 41.19
N ILE A 375 34.13 -28.00 39.89
CA ILE A 375 34.88 -29.18 39.40
C ILE A 375 36.27 -29.21 40.01
N ILE A 376 37.00 -28.10 39.95
CA ILE A 376 38.35 -27.98 40.52
C ILE A 376 38.31 -28.21 42.03
N LYS A 377 37.37 -27.59 42.74
CA LYS A 377 37.18 -27.74 44.20
C LYS A 377 37.02 -29.21 44.60
N TYR A 378 36.11 -29.95 43.96
CA TYR A 378 35.88 -31.36 44.30
C TYR A 378 36.99 -32.29 43.78
N ALA A 379 37.64 -31.97 42.67
CA ALA A 379 38.80 -32.71 42.18
C ALA A 379 39.99 -32.61 43.16
N ILE A 380 40.29 -31.40 43.65
CA ILE A 380 41.33 -31.19 44.66
C ILE A 380 40.96 -31.88 45.97
N ALA A 381 39.69 -31.81 46.40
CA ALA A 381 39.22 -32.51 47.60
C ALA A 381 39.46 -34.03 47.50
N LEU A 382 39.12 -34.64 46.36
CA LEU A 382 39.38 -36.07 46.10
C LEU A 382 40.87 -36.41 46.08
N PHE A 383 41.71 -35.55 45.49
CA PHE A 383 43.17 -35.72 45.51
C PHE A 383 43.73 -35.68 46.94
N ARG A 384 43.28 -34.72 47.76
CA ARG A 384 43.68 -34.61 49.17
C ARG A 384 43.23 -35.80 50.02
N PHE A 385 42.04 -36.35 49.78
CA PHE A 385 41.60 -37.57 50.45
C PHE A 385 42.53 -38.75 50.15
N LYS A 386 42.92 -38.95 48.88
CA LYS A 386 43.91 -39.96 48.49
C LYS A 386 45.26 -39.76 49.17
N GLN A 387 45.73 -38.52 49.28
CA GLN A 387 47.06 -38.22 49.83
C GLN A 387 47.13 -38.40 51.36
N ARG A 388 46.05 -38.11 52.10
CA ARG A 388 46.02 -38.20 53.58
C ARG A 388 45.80 -39.60 54.13
N GLY A 389 45.34 -40.56 53.33
CA GLY A 389 45.19 -41.98 53.72
C GLY A 389 44.14 -42.29 54.80
N ARG A 390 43.51 -41.29 55.45
CA ARG A 390 42.42 -41.46 56.42
C ARG A 390 41.21 -40.64 55.99
N TYR A 391 40.13 -41.29 55.56
CA TYR A 391 38.86 -40.65 55.19
C TYR A 391 37.69 -41.61 55.39
N SER A 392 36.50 -41.07 55.67
CA SER A 392 35.26 -41.85 55.69
C SER A 392 34.86 -42.22 54.26
N SER A 393 34.52 -43.50 54.01
CA SER A 393 34.05 -43.98 52.70
C SER A 393 32.87 -43.18 52.15
N PHE A 394 32.00 -42.68 53.05
CA PHE A 394 30.85 -41.87 52.69
C PHE A 394 31.24 -40.47 52.17
N GLU A 395 32.18 -39.78 52.84
CA GLU A 395 32.62 -38.44 52.45
C GLU A 395 33.32 -38.45 51.09
N TYR A 396 34.14 -39.48 50.84
CA TYR A 396 34.78 -39.69 49.56
C TYR A 396 33.75 -39.90 48.44
N LEU A 397 32.76 -40.76 48.66
CA LEU A 397 31.70 -41.03 47.69
C LEU A 397 30.85 -39.78 47.41
N LEU A 398 30.55 -38.97 48.43
CA LEU A 398 29.81 -37.72 48.27
C LEU A 398 30.58 -36.71 47.43
N ALA A 399 31.89 -36.54 47.67
CA ALA A 399 32.74 -35.68 46.85
C ALA A 399 32.83 -36.16 45.39
N GLN A 400 32.92 -37.49 45.19
CA GLN A 400 32.93 -38.11 43.87
C GLN A 400 31.60 -37.91 43.12
N LYS A 401 30.46 -38.13 43.79
CA LYS A 401 29.13 -37.86 43.23
C LYS A 401 28.99 -36.39 42.84
N LYS A 402 29.36 -35.46 43.73
CA LYS A 402 29.31 -34.01 43.44
C LYS A 402 30.20 -33.64 42.25
N LEU A 403 31.42 -34.18 42.17
CA LEU A 403 32.31 -33.96 41.02
C LEU A 403 31.64 -34.42 39.71
N PHE A 404 31.08 -35.63 39.68
CA PHE A 404 30.44 -36.16 38.48
C PHE A 404 29.22 -35.32 38.06
N THR A 405 28.41 -34.88 39.02
CA THR A 405 27.29 -33.95 38.79
C THR A 405 27.78 -32.65 38.16
N TRP A 406 28.82 -32.01 38.71
CA TRP A 406 29.35 -30.77 38.16
C TRP A 406 30.01 -30.96 36.78
N ILE A 407 30.65 -32.09 36.50
CA ILE A 407 31.16 -32.43 35.16
C ILE A 407 30.00 -32.52 34.17
N LYS A 408 28.91 -33.22 34.52
CA LYS A 408 27.71 -33.33 33.69
C LYS A 408 27.08 -31.95 33.42
N THR A 409 26.96 -31.12 34.46
CA THR A 409 26.48 -29.73 34.34
C THR A 409 27.39 -28.87 33.46
N ASN A 410 28.71 -28.98 33.58
CA ASN A 410 29.63 -28.21 32.72
C ASN A 410 29.55 -28.64 31.26
N ARG A 411 29.35 -29.94 30.98
CA ARG A 411 29.12 -30.44 29.61
C ARG A 411 27.83 -29.86 29.03
N SER A 412 26.73 -29.82 29.80
CA SER A 412 25.47 -29.23 29.33
C SER A 412 25.57 -27.70 29.12
N ILE A 413 26.30 -26.98 29.98
CA ILE A 413 26.59 -25.54 29.79
C ILE A 413 27.41 -25.31 28.52
N ARG A 414 28.45 -26.12 28.26
CA ARG A 414 29.25 -26.03 27.02
C ARG A 414 28.41 -26.30 25.77
N GLN A 415 27.47 -27.25 25.83
CA GLN A 415 26.52 -27.48 24.73
C GLN A 415 25.62 -26.28 24.48
N LYS A 416 25.07 -25.65 25.54
CA LYS A 416 24.30 -24.41 25.43
C LYS A 416 25.15 -23.27 24.82
N GLN A 417 26.41 -23.16 25.22
CA GLN A 417 27.35 -22.17 24.65
C GLN A 417 27.53 -22.35 23.14
N ARG A 418 27.70 -23.60 22.67
CA ARG A 418 27.83 -23.90 21.22
C ARG A 418 26.58 -23.50 20.45
N LYS A 419 25.40 -23.92 20.92
CA LYS A 419 24.13 -23.55 20.28
C LYS A 419 23.92 -22.04 20.15
N LEU A 420 24.36 -21.27 21.15
CA LEU A 420 24.31 -19.80 21.09
C LEU A 420 25.27 -19.25 20.03
N ILE A 421 26.50 -19.77 19.96
CA ILE A 421 27.49 -19.35 18.96
C ILE A 421 26.96 -19.66 17.56
N ASP A 422 26.45 -20.87 17.33
CA ASP A 422 25.89 -21.28 16.04
C ASP A 422 24.75 -20.32 15.62
N ALA A 423 23.82 -20.02 16.53
CA ALA A 423 22.72 -19.07 16.28
C ALA A 423 23.17 -17.61 16.02
N CYS A 424 24.34 -17.22 16.54
CA CYS A 424 24.95 -15.91 16.24
C CYS A 424 25.67 -15.93 14.88
N VAL A 425 26.35 -17.02 14.53
CA VAL A 425 27.09 -17.18 13.28
C VAL A 425 26.15 -17.16 12.08
N ASP A 426 25.06 -17.93 12.11
CA ASP A 426 24.04 -17.96 11.03
C ASP A 426 23.50 -16.56 10.70
N ARG A 427 23.46 -15.68 11.71
CA ARG A 427 22.92 -14.31 11.57
C ARG A 427 23.95 -13.31 11.05
N VAL A 428 25.25 -13.59 11.24
CA VAL A 428 26.38 -12.73 10.83
C VAL A 428 26.98 -13.16 9.50
N GLU A 429 26.82 -14.42 9.10
CA GLU A 429 27.29 -14.98 7.82
C GLU A 429 27.01 -14.10 6.59
N PRO A 430 25.80 -13.54 6.37
CA PRO A 430 25.55 -12.66 5.23
C PRO A 430 26.28 -11.31 5.30
N LEU A 431 26.62 -10.82 6.49
CA LEU A 431 27.42 -9.60 6.66
C LEU A 431 28.91 -9.88 6.52
N CYS A 432 29.34 -11.05 6.99
CA CYS A 432 30.72 -11.48 6.88
C CYS A 432 31.09 -11.77 5.43
N SER A 433 30.21 -12.40 4.65
CA SER A 433 30.40 -12.59 3.20
C SER A 433 30.46 -11.25 2.46
N GLN A 434 29.66 -10.26 2.87
CA GLN A 434 29.69 -8.92 2.30
C GLN A 434 30.96 -8.15 2.70
N ALA A 435 31.39 -8.27 3.96
CA ALA A 435 32.64 -7.67 4.43
C ALA A 435 33.89 -8.33 3.82
N LEU A 436 33.82 -9.63 3.48
CA LEU A 436 34.91 -10.36 2.81
C LEU A 436 34.98 -10.04 1.31
N THR A 437 33.84 -9.77 0.66
CA THR A 437 33.77 -9.44 -0.77
C THR A 437 34.17 -8.01 -1.08
N ASN A 438 33.95 -7.05 -0.17
CA ASN A 438 34.38 -5.66 -0.34
C ASN A 438 35.89 -5.51 -0.65
N PRO A 439 36.83 -6.08 0.13
CA PRO A 439 38.26 -5.99 -0.20
C PRO A 439 38.63 -6.76 -1.47
N ILE A 440 37.90 -7.82 -1.82
CA ILE A 440 38.08 -8.54 -3.08
C ILE A 440 37.67 -7.66 -4.27
N ASN A 441 36.52 -6.98 -4.16
CA ASN A 441 36.02 -6.06 -5.18
C ASN A 441 36.93 -4.84 -5.35
N GLU A 442 37.46 -4.28 -4.26
CA GLU A 442 38.47 -3.21 -4.33
C GLU A 442 39.73 -3.68 -5.07
N ARG A 443 40.22 -4.88 -4.77
CA ARG A 443 41.41 -5.45 -5.41
C ARG A 443 41.19 -5.73 -6.91
N ILE A 444 40.00 -6.21 -7.28
CA ILE A 444 39.61 -6.40 -8.70
C ILE A 444 39.53 -5.04 -9.41
N THR A 445 38.92 -4.04 -8.79
CA THR A 445 38.80 -2.69 -9.36
C THR A 445 40.19 -2.07 -9.58
N GLN A 446 41.10 -2.22 -8.63
CA GLN A 446 42.50 -1.79 -8.78
C GLN A 446 43.21 -2.51 -9.94
N GLN A 447 43.00 -3.82 -10.11
CA GLN A 447 43.55 -4.55 -11.25
C GLN A 447 42.96 -4.09 -12.59
N CYS A 448 41.66 -3.82 -12.66
CA CYS A 448 41.01 -3.29 -13.86
C CYS A 448 41.55 -1.90 -14.24
N VAL A 449 41.74 -1.00 -13.27
CA VAL A 449 42.33 0.33 -13.51
C VAL A 449 43.77 0.21 -14.03
N LEU A 450 44.58 -0.65 -13.42
CA LEU A 450 45.95 -0.90 -13.88
C LEU A 450 45.99 -1.50 -15.29
N MET A 451 45.05 -2.39 -15.61
CA MET A 451 44.92 -2.98 -16.94
C MET A 451 44.52 -1.94 -17.98
N GLN A 452 43.59 -1.05 -17.63
CA GLN A 452 43.18 0.08 -18.49
C GLN A 452 44.37 0.98 -18.81
N GLU A 453 45.17 1.32 -17.79
CA GLU A 453 46.35 2.17 -17.97
C GLU A 453 47.42 1.51 -18.86
N LYS A 454 47.55 0.18 -18.80
CA LYS A 454 48.42 -0.58 -19.72
C LYS A 454 47.88 -0.58 -21.15
N MET A 455 46.56 -0.70 -21.33
CA MET A 455 45.94 -0.64 -22.64
C MET A 455 46.12 0.75 -23.28
N ASP A 456 45.93 1.83 -22.53
CA ASP A 456 46.16 3.20 -23.01
C ASP A 456 47.62 3.44 -23.42
N ARG A 457 48.57 2.85 -22.70
CA ARG A 457 50.01 2.91 -23.07
C ARG A 457 50.30 2.11 -24.34
N LEU A 458 49.67 0.95 -24.52
CA LEU A 458 49.80 0.17 -25.74
C LEU A 458 49.18 0.88 -26.93
N GLU A 459 48.03 1.53 -26.75
CA GLU A 459 47.37 2.32 -27.78
C GLU A 459 48.26 3.50 -28.22
N LYS A 460 48.87 4.22 -27.27
CA LYS A 460 49.85 5.27 -27.59
C LYS A 460 51.04 4.74 -28.38
N ARG A 461 51.60 3.59 -27.98
CA ARG A 461 52.71 2.96 -28.73
C ARG A 461 52.30 2.50 -30.12
N LEU A 462 51.06 2.03 -30.31
CA LEU A 462 50.53 1.66 -31.62
C LEU A 462 50.37 2.88 -32.52
N VAL A 463 49.89 4.01 -31.98
CA VAL A 463 49.80 5.28 -32.71
C VAL A 463 51.20 5.78 -33.10
N GLU A 464 52.18 5.71 -32.20
CA GLU A 464 53.57 6.04 -32.49
C GLU A 464 54.15 5.13 -33.60
N MET A 465 53.92 3.82 -33.53
CA MET A 465 54.34 2.88 -34.58
C MET A 465 53.69 3.17 -35.93
N ASN A 466 52.39 3.48 -35.95
CA ASN A 466 51.69 3.85 -37.18
C ASN A 466 52.27 5.13 -37.79
N GLY A 467 52.60 6.13 -36.96
CA GLY A 467 53.28 7.35 -37.42
C GLY A 467 54.67 7.07 -38.02
N VAL A 468 55.44 6.15 -37.43
CA VAL A 468 56.72 5.71 -37.99
C VAL A 468 56.53 4.99 -39.33
N MET A 469 55.54 4.10 -39.44
CA MET A 469 55.19 3.43 -40.70
C MET A 469 54.81 4.45 -41.79
N GLU A 470 54.02 5.46 -41.45
CA GLU A 470 53.63 6.52 -42.38
C GLU A 470 54.83 7.37 -42.81
N SER A 471 55.76 7.66 -41.90
CA SER A 471 57.04 8.31 -42.22
C SER A 471 57.91 7.47 -43.16
N ILE A 472 57.98 6.16 -42.95
CA ILE A 472 58.71 5.23 -43.84
C ILE A 472 58.06 5.19 -45.21
N GLN A 473 56.73 5.13 -45.27
CA GLN A 473 55.97 5.12 -46.52
C GLN A 473 56.17 6.42 -47.31
N ASN A 474 56.18 7.57 -46.63
CA ASN A 474 56.51 8.85 -47.24
C ASN A 474 57.97 8.92 -47.73
N PHE A 475 58.92 8.37 -46.98
CA PHE A 475 60.32 8.31 -47.41
C PHE A 475 60.52 7.40 -48.63
N LEU A 476 59.85 6.25 -48.66
CA LEU A 476 59.82 5.35 -49.83
C LEU A 476 59.21 6.01 -51.06
N ASN A 477 58.11 6.75 -50.90
CA ASN A 477 57.51 7.51 -51.99
C ASN A 477 58.46 8.60 -52.52
N ILE A 478 59.18 9.29 -51.63
CA ILE A 478 60.19 10.29 -52.02
C ILE A 478 61.35 9.64 -52.79
N LEU A 479 61.83 8.47 -52.35
CA LEU A 479 62.87 7.72 -53.07
C LEU A 479 62.39 7.24 -54.44
N LEU A 480 61.17 6.69 -54.53
CA LEU A 480 60.56 6.29 -55.81
C LEU A 480 60.38 7.46 -56.78
N THR A 481 60.15 8.68 -56.30
CA THR A 481 60.09 9.87 -57.16
C THR A 481 61.45 10.41 -57.60
N LYS A 482 62.54 10.07 -56.90
CA LYS A 482 63.90 10.50 -57.28
C LYS A 482 64.52 9.65 -58.39
N ASP A 483 64.10 8.40 -58.55
CA ASP A 483 64.56 7.52 -59.64
C ASP A 483 63.82 7.76 -60.97
N ILE A 484 62.92 8.75 -61.05
CA ILE A 484 62.18 9.14 -62.27
C ILE A 484 62.69 10.49 -62.82
N LYS A 485 63.95 10.85 -62.60
CA LYS A 485 64.58 12.02 -63.23
C LYS A 485 65.80 11.67 -64.07
#